data_AF-A0AA41VN12-F1
#
_entry.id   AF-A0AA41VN12-F1
#
_cell.length_a   1.000
_cell.length_b   1.000
_cell.length_c   1.000
_cell.angle_alpha   90.00
_cell.angle_beta   90.00
_cell.angle_gamma   90.00
#
_symmetry.space_group_name_H-M   'P 1'
#
loop_
_entity.id
_entity.type
_entity.pdbx_description
1 polymer ?
#
loop_
_entity_poly.entity_id
_entity_poly.type
_entity_poly.pdbx_seq_one_letter_code
_entity_poly.pdbx_strand_id
1 'polypeptide(L)'
;MEEESKKQTLSQSEQLKVQDEVFYMYKYFDSAPNHVQNQWLTLQRHNHTEYLTKGLKHLGPSFCCLDANRPWLCYWILHSIALLGESVDCDLEDNAIDFLSRCQ
;
A
#
# COMPACT_ATOMS: atom_id res chain seq x y z
N MET A 1 27.77 27.32 32.44
CA MET A 1 28.05 26.05 31.75
C MET A 1 26.88 25.86 30.81
N GLU A 2 26.99 26.47 29.63
CA GLU A 2 25.93 26.42 28.61
C GLU A 2 25.96 25.02 28.00
N GLU A 3 24.88 24.27 28.23
CA GLU A 3 24.67 22.99 27.57
C GLU A 3 24.40 23.32 26.10
N GLU A 4 25.44 23.15 25.27
CA GLU A 4 25.37 23.36 23.84
C GLU A 4 24.30 22.42 23.27
N SER A 5 23.10 22.97 23.06
CA SER A 5 21.95 22.25 22.51
C SER A 5 22.38 21.59 21.22
N LYS A 6 22.57 20.26 21.25
CA LYS A 6 22.97 19.47 20.07
C LYS A 6 21.92 19.70 18.99
N LYS A 7 22.26 20.55 18.02
CA LYS A 7 21.39 20.85 16.89
C LYS A 7 21.10 19.54 16.16
N GLN A 8 19.81 19.20 16.08
CA GLN A 8 19.38 18.01 15.38
C GLN A 8 19.79 18.08 13.91
N THR A 9 20.19 16.94 13.36
CA THR A 9 20.36 16.80 11.92
C THR A 9 19.00 16.75 11.23
N LEU A 10 18.98 16.96 9.90
CA LEU A 10 17.75 16.83 9.13
C LEU A 10 17.14 15.42 9.26
N SER A 11 17.97 14.37 9.19
CA SER A 11 17.50 12.99 9.37
C SER A 11 16.89 12.76 10.76
N GLN A 12 17.45 13.34 11.82
CA GLN A 12 16.87 13.25 13.17
C GLN A 12 15.52 13.98 13.24
N SER A 13 15.42 15.16 12.63
CA SER A 13 14.17 15.93 12.57
C SER A 13 13.08 15.17 11.83
N GLU A 14 13.36 14.63 10.64
CA GLU A 14 12.39 13.83 9.87
C GLU A 14 12.01 12.53 10.59
N GLN A 15 12.97 11.87 11.25
CA GLN A 15 12.70 10.67 12.04
C GLN A 15 11.75 10.96 13.21
N LEU A 16 11.94 12.08 13.90
CA LEU A 16 11.07 12.47 15.03
C LEU A 16 9.65 12.77 14.56
N LYS A 17 9.48 13.45 13.42
CA LYS A 17 8.14 13.69 12.84
C LYS A 17 7.38 12.39 12.60
N VAL A 18 8.02 11.41 11.96
CA VAL A 18 7.39 10.10 11.70
C VAL A 18 7.11 9.36 13.01
N GLN A 19 8.03 9.42 13.99
CA GLN A 19 7.81 8.82 15.30
C GLN A 19 6.61 9.42 16.02
N ASP A 20 6.45 10.74 16.00
CA ASP A 20 5.33 11.43 16.64
C ASP A 20 3.99 11.02 16.00
N GLU A 21 3.91 10.98 14.67
CA GLU A 21 2.71 10.56 13.94
C GLU A 21 2.35 9.09 14.23
N VAL A 22 3.33 8.19 14.13
CA VAL A 22 3.11 6.75 14.38
C VAL A 22 2.76 6.50 15.85
N PHE A 23 3.40 7.20 16.78
CA PHE A 23 3.12 7.08 18.21
C PHE A 23 1.71 7.55 18.57
N TYR A 24 1.22 8.61 17.90
CA TYR A 24 -0.16 9.03 18.03
C TYR A 24 -1.14 7.91 17.61
N MET A 25 -0.87 7.21 16.51
CA MET A 25 -1.68 6.07 16.06
C MET A 25 -1.66 4.92 17.08
N TYR A 26 -0.50 4.60 17.65
CA TYR A 26 -0.40 3.57 18.70
C TYR A 26 -1.17 3.95 19.98
N LYS A 27 -1.10 5.22 20.41
CA LYS A 27 -1.90 5.68 21.56
C LYS A 27 -3.40 5.58 21.29
N TYR A 28 -3.81 5.95 20.08
CA TYR A 28 -5.20 5.83 19.67
C TYR A 28 -5.65 4.35 19.64
N PHE A 29 -4.79 3.46 19.15
CA PHE A 29 -5.00 2.02 19.17
C PHE A 29 -5.15 1.47 20.60
N ASP A 30 -4.19 1.77 21.47
CA ASP A 30 -4.13 1.27 22.86
C ASP A 30 -5.32 1.75 23.71
N SER A 31 -5.81 2.97 23.47
CA SER A 31 -6.97 3.53 24.17
C SER A 31 -8.33 2.98 23.69
N ALA A 32 -8.38 2.28 22.55
CA ALA A 32 -9.63 1.76 22.01
C ALA A 32 -10.04 0.43 22.69
N PRO A 33 -11.35 0.12 22.78
CA PRO A 33 -11.81 -1.18 23.28
C PRO A 33 -11.31 -2.35 22.42
N ASN A 34 -11.12 -3.53 23.04
CA ASN A 34 -10.61 -4.74 22.35
C ASN A 34 -11.35 -5.10 21.05
N HIS A 35 -12.68 -4.93 20.99
CA HIS A 35 -13.44 -5.23 19.78
C HIS A 35 -13.11 -4.26 18.62
N VAL A 36 -12.86 -2.99 18.94
CA VAL A 36 -12.43 -1.97 17.97
C VAL A 36 -11.00 -2.24 17.51
N GLN A 37 -10.10 -2.57 18.45
CA GLN A 37 -8.72 -2.96 18.14
C GLN A 37 -8.69 -4.16 17.19
N ASN A 38 -9.45 -5.21 17.49
CA ASN A 38 -9.57 -6.39 16.63
C ASN A 38 -10.10 -6.04 15.24
N GLN A 39 -11.09 -5.14 15.16
CA GLN A 39 -11.61 -4.67 13.87
C GLN A 39 -10.53 -3.95 13.06
N TRP A 40 -9.74 -3.08 13.68
CA TRP A 40 -8.65 -2.35 13.02
C TRP A 40 -7.50 -3.26 12.57
N LEU A 41 -7.17 -4.28 13.35
CA LEU A 41 -6.15 -5.28 12.99
C LEU A 41 -6.63 -6.29 11.96
N THR A 42 -7.94 -6.39 11.71
CA THR A 42 -8.49 -7.31 10.72
C THR A 42 -8.14 -6.84 9.31
N LEU A 43 -7.45 -7.69 8.55
CA LEU A 43 -7.13 -7.44 7.15
C LEU A 43 -8.41 -7.30 6.31
N GLN A 44 -8.60 -6.13 5.67
CA GLN A 44 -9.78 -5.81 4.88
C GLN A 44 -9.71 -6.43 3.48
N ARG A 45 -9.69 -7.77 3.40
CA ARG A 45 -9.44 -8.54 2.16
C ARG A 45 -10.36 -8.13 1.01
N HIS A 46 -11.65 -7.92 1.28
CA HIS A 46 -12.61 -7.52 0.26
C HIS A 46 -12.25 -6.16 -0.37
N ASN A 47 -11.98 -5.15 0.47
CA ASN A 47 -11.63 -3.81 0.01
C ASN A 47 -10.32 -3.82 -0.79
N HIS A 48 -9.33 -4.59 -0.35
CA HIS A 48 -8.07 -4.74 -1.08
C HIS A 48 -8.28 -5.42 -2.43
N THR A 49 -9.04 -6.52 -2.47
CA THR A 49 -9.35 -7.24 -3.71
C THR A 49 -10.09 -6.34 -4.68
N GLU A 50 -11.12 -5.61 -4.22
CA GLU A 50 -11.86 -4.68 -5.06
C GLU A 50 -10.96 -3.58 -5.65
N TYR A 51 -10.08 -2.99 -4.83
CA TYR A 51 -9.10 -2.00 -5.29
C TYR A 51 -8.18 -2.57 -6.36
N LEU A 52 -7.64 -3.77 -6.13
CA LEU A 52 -6.72 -4.45 -7.04
C LEU A 52 -7.39 -4.83 -8.36
N THR A 53 -8.57 -5.44 -8.32
CA THR A 53 -9.33 -5.83 -9.52
C THR A 53 -9.73 -4.61 -10.36
N LYS A 54 -10.11 -3.48 -9.72
CA LYS A 54 -10.35 -2.22 -10.44
C LYS A 54 -9.07 -1.69 -11.07
N GLY A 55 -7.97 -1.68 -10.32
CA GLY A 55 -6.67 -1.21 -10.80
C GLY A 55 -6.10 -2.04 -11.96
N LEU A 56 -6.39 -3.35 -12.00
CA LEU A 56 -5.98 -4.21 -13.12
C LEU A 56 -6.70 -3.82 -14.42
N LYS A 57 -7.95 -3.35 -14.33
CA LYS A 57 -8.76 -2.92 -15.48
C LYS A 57 -8.39 -1.52 -15.95
N HIS A 58 -8.25 -0.59 -15.01
CA HIS A 58 -8.00 0.82 -15.33
C HIS A 58 -7.29 1.55 -14.20
N LEU A 59 -6.29 2.36 -14.56
CA LEU A 59 -5.56 3.24 -13.65
C LEU A 59 -5.83 4.68 -14.01
N GLY A 60 -6.01 5.52 -12.99
CA GLY A 60 -6.20 6.96 -13.17
C GLY A 60 -4.93 7.68 -13.66
N PRO A 61 -5.04 8.95 -14.10
CA PRO A 61 -3.94 9.71 -14.67
C PRO A 61 -2.71 9.88 -13.75
N SER A 62 -2.89 9.77 -12.42
CA SER A 62 -1.81 9.85 -11.44
C SER A 62 -0.75 8.75 -11.60
N PHE A 63 -1.07 7.65 -12.30
CA PHE A 63 -0.14 6.55 -12.57
C PHE A 63 0.76 6.81 -13.79
N CYS A 64 0.71 8.00 -14.41
CA CYS A 64 1.51 8.31 -15.60
C CYS A 64 3.03 8.18 -15.36
N CYS A 65 3.51 8.42 -14.14
CA CYS A 65 4.92 8.23 -13.78
C CYS A 65 5.36 6.75 -13.82
N LEU A 66 4.40 5.81 -13.89
CA LEU A 66 4.63 4.37 -13.98
C LEU A 66 4.28 3.79 -15.36
N ASP A 67 4.09 4.62 -16.39
CA ASP A 67 3.70 4.15 -17.73
C ASP A 67 4.74 3.20 -18.36
N ALA A 68 6.04 3.45 -18.13
CA ALA A 68 7.12 2.55 -18.53
C ALA A 68 7.25 1.29 -17.64
N ASN A 69 6.49 1.21 -16.54
CA ASN A 69 6.54 0.12 -15.56
C ASN A 69 5.22 -0.66 -15.50
N ARG A 70 4.40 -0.61 -16.55
CA ARG A 70 3.11 -1.32 -16.59
C ARG A 70 3.21 -2.84 -16.37
N PRO A 71 4.23 -3.56 -16.86
CA PRO A 71 4.42 -4.97 -16.48
C PRO A 71 4.60 -5.19 -14.97
N TRP A 72 5.30 -4.27 -14.28
CA TRP A 72 5.42 -4.31 -12.82
C TRP A 72 4.08 -4.08 -12.12
N LEU A 73 3.24 -3.18 -12.64
CA LEU A 73 1.88 -2.98 -12.13
C LEU A 73 1.04 -4.26 -12.25
N CYS A 74 1.10 -4.97 -13.38
CA CYS A 74 0.44 -6.27 -13.53
C CYS A 74 0.94 -7.27 -12.47
N TYR A 75 2.25 -7.38 -12.28
CA TYR A 75 2.84 -8.25 -11.26
C TYR A 75 2.39 -7.88 -9.85
N TRP A 76 2.53 -6.62 -9.43
CA TRP A 76 2.16 -6.19 -8.07
C TRP A 76 0.68 -6.44 -7.79
N ILE A 77 -0.19 -6.21 -8.77
CA ILE A 77 -1.62 -6.40 -8.61
C ILE A 77 -1.98 -7.90 -8.54
N LEU A 78 -1.58 -8.69 -9.54
CA LEU A 78 -1.90 -10.13 -9.60
C LEU A 78 -1.29 -10.89 -8.41
N HIS A 79 -0.05 -10.56 -8.04
CA HIS A 79 0.60 -11.18 -6.88
C HIS A 79 -0.11 -10.83 -5.57
N SER A 80 -0.56 -9.58 -5.40
CA SER A 80 -1.31 -9.18 -4.21
C SER A 80 -2.66 -9.92 -4.11
N ILE A 81 -3.35 -10.11 -5.24
CA ILE A 81 -4.59 -10.92 -5.29
C ILE A 81 -4.30 -12.36 -4.86
N ALA A 82 -3.22 -12.96 -5.35
CA ALA A 82 -2.80 -14.31 -4.96
C ALA A 82 -2.47 -14.41 -3.45
N LEU A 83 -1.78 -13.43 -2.87
CA LEU A 83 -1.50 -13.37 -1.42
C LEU A 83 -2.79 -13.23 -0.58
N LEU A 84 -3.84 -12.63 -1.15
CA LEU A 84 -5.16 -12.55 -0.51
C LEU A 84 -5.94 -13.87 -0.60
N GLY A 85 -5.45 -14.86 -1.36
CA GLY A 85 -6.10 -16.14 -1.58
C GLY A 85 -7.20 -16.09 -2.64
N GLU A 86 -7.22 -15.04 -3.46
CA GLU A 86 -8.22 -14.79 -4.49
C GLU A 86 -7.63 -15.09 -5.88
N SER A 87 -8.51 -15.18 -6.89
CA SER A 87 -8.13 -15.27 -8.30
C SER A 87 -8.86 -14.22 -9.12
N VAL A 88 -8.33 -13.89 -10.29
CA VAL A 88 -9.04 -13.06 -11.28
C VAL A 88 -9.96 -13.93 -12.13
N ASP A 89 -10.96 -13.33 -12.78
CA ASP A 89 -11.78 -14.02 -13.77
C ASP A 89 -10.97 -14.32 -15.05
N CYS A 90 -11.44 -15.27 -15.86
CA CYS A 90 -10.74 -15.68 -17.08
C CYS A 90 -10.54 -14.51 -18.05
N ASP A 91 -11.50 -13.59 -18.14
CA ASP A 91 -11.40 -12.43 -19.02
C ASP A 91 -10.23 -11.51 -18.61
N LEU A 92 -10.07 -11.25 -17.31
CA LEU A 92 -8.96 -10.45 -16.79
C LEU A 92 -7.62 -11.17 -16.93
N GLU A 93 -7.60 -12.49 -16.73
CA GLU A 93 -6.42 -13.32 -16.95
C GLU A 93 -5.95 -13.23 -18.40
N ASP A 94 -6.85 -13.48 -19.36
CA ASP A 94 -6.56 -13.43 -20.79
C ASP A 94 -6.11 -12.03 -21.23
N ASN A 95 -6.78 -10.98 -20.72
CA ASN A 95 -6.38 -9.60 -20.99
C ASN A 95 -4.99 -9.27 -20.44
N ALA A 96 -4.63 -9.77 -19.26
CA ALA A 96 -3.30 -9.57 -18.68
C ALA A 96 -2.23 -10.30 -19.50
N ILE A 97 -2.51 -11.53 -19.96
CA ILE A 97 -1.61 -12.30 -20.83
C ILE A 97 -1.41 -11.58 -22.18
N ASP A 98 -2.49 -11.16 -22.84
CA ASP A 98 -2.41 -10.41 -24.10
C ASP A 98 -1.62 -9.11 -23.92
N PHE A 99 -1.91 -8.35 -22.86
CA PHE A 99 -1.21 -7.11 -22.58
C PHE A 99 0.30 -7.33 -22.38
N LEU A 100 0.68 -8.29 -21.53
CA LEU A 100 2.09 -8.60 -21.26
C LEU A 100 2.81 -9.12 -22.51
N SER A 101 2.13 -9.86 -23.39
CA SER A 101 2.71 -10.33 -24.67
C SER A 101 3.12 -9.17 -25.59
N ARG A 102 2.40 -8.04 -25.53
CA ARG A 102 2.70 -6.82 -26.30
C ARG A 102 3.82 -5.98 -25.69
N CYS A 103 4.24 -6.29 -24.46
CA CYS A 103 5.36 -5.62 -23.79
C CYS A 103 6.69 -6.37 -23.97
N GLN A 104 6.70 -7.52 -24.65
CA GLN A 104 7.90 -8.28 -25.01
C GLN A 104 8.60 -7.65 -26.22
#